data_AF-A0A2K1IG85-F1
#
_entry.id   AF-A0A2K1IG85-F1
#
_cell.length_a   1.000
_cell.length_b   1.000
_cell.length_c   1.000
_cell.angle_alpha   90.00
_cell.angle_beta   90.00
_cell.angle_gamma   90.00
#
_symmetry.space_group_name_H-M   'P 1'
#
loop_
_entity.id
_entity.type
_entity.pdbx_description
1 polymer ?
#
loop_
_entity_poly.entity_id
_entity_poly.type
_entity_poly.pdbx_seq_one_letter_code
_entity_poly.pdbx_strand_id
1 'polypeptide(L)'
;MFLMAFRVRMMPNSCTIRINLSVCAAFNAAFDGDEMNIFCASSYPSKAECDNLMPIVYTIQDTITRAFMMYKMNKLLRRSTLHDCIM
;
A
#
# COMPACT_ATOMS: atom_id res chain seq x y z
N MET A 1 9.74 -8.70 7.53
CA MET A 1 9.15 -8.45 8.87
C MET A 1 7.77 -9.07 8.84
N PHE A 2 7.46 -10.00 9.74
CA PHE A 2 6.33 -10.92 9.52
C PHE A 2 4.98 -10.47 10.10
N LEU A 3 4.95 -9.38 10.89
CA LEU A 3 3.73 -8.83 11.47
C LEU A 3 3.82 -7.30 11.50
N MET A 4 2.79 -6.61 11.01
CA MET A 4 2.67 -5.15 11.00
C MET A 4 1.21 -4.75 11.25
N ALA A 5 0.99 -3.55 11.77
CA ALA A 5 -0.35 -3.04 12.02
C ALA A 5 -0.92 -2.26 10.83
N PHE A 6 -2.21 -2.45 10.56
CA PHE A 6 -2.94 -1.75 9.49
C PHE A 6 -4.22 -1.13 10.00
N ARG A 7 -4.59 0.00 9.39
CA ARG A 7 -5.93 0.56 9.54
C ARG A 7 -6.90 -0.17 8.62
N VAL A 8 -7.94 -0.75 9.20
CA VAL A 8 -8.97 -1.49 8.45
C VAL A 8 -9.96 -0.53 7.80
N ARG A 9 -10.31 -0.81 6.54
CA ARG A 9 -11.43 -0.21 5.82
C ARG A 9 -12.30 -1.32 5.21
N MET A 10 -13.58 -1.35 5.57
CA MET A 10 -14.53 -2.31 4.98
C MET A 10 -14.79 -1.93 3.53
N MET A 11 -14.71 -2.91 2.63
CA MET A 11 -15.05 -2.73 1.22
C MET A 11 -16.20 -3.66 0.85
N PRO A 12 -17.31 -3.13 0.30
CA PRO A 12 -18.42 -3.97 -0.14
C PRO A 12 -17.99 -4.87 -1.30
N ASN A 13 -18.58 -6.06 -1.36
CA ASN A 13 -18.41 -7.04 -2.45
C ASN A 13 -16.97 -7.54 -2.68
N SER A 14 -16.14 -7.60 -1.64
CA SER A 14 -14.80 -8.18 -1.73
C SER A 14 -14.63 -9.28 -0.69
N CYS A 15 -14.29 -10.48 -1.15
CA CYS A 15 -13.94 -11.62 -0.29
C CYS A 15 -12.42 -11.77 -0.10
N THR A 16 -11.63 -10.74 -0.42
CA THR A 16 -10.17 -10.74 -0.37
C THR A 16 -9.65 -9.59 0.48
N ILE A 17 -8.49 -9.81 1.10
CA ILE A 17 -7.76 -8.77 1.82
C ILE A 17 -7.06 -7.89 0.78
N ARG A 18 -7.22 -6.57 0.89
CA ARG A 18 -6.52 -5.61 0.02
C ARG A 18 -5.53 -4.80 0.82
N ILE A 19 -4.26 -4.88 0.45
CA ILE A 19 -3.16 -4.11 1.03
C ILE A 19 -2.43 -3.32 -0.04
N ASN A 20 -1.67 -2.30 0.37
CA ASN A 20 -0.87 -1.52 -0.54
C ASN A 20 0.31 -2.35 -1.08
N LEU A 21 0.50 -2.30 -2.40
CA LEU A 21 1.60 -2.92 -3.14
C LEU A 21 2.96 -2.64 -2.50
N SER A 22 3.18 -1.42 -2.02
CA SER A 22 4.44 -1.01 -1.40
C SER A 22 4.83 -1.79 -0.14
N VAL A 23 3.91 -2.57 0.44
CA VAL A 23 4.17 -3.40 1.62
C VAL A 23 4.44 -4.87 1.24
N CYS A 24 4.23 -5.25 -0.02
CA CYS A 24 4.43 -6.63 -0.50
C CYS A 24 5.85 -7.15 -0.25
N ALA A 25 6.87 -6.29 -0.42
CA ALA A 25 8.26 -6.67 -0.15
C ALA A 25 8.51 -7.00 1.34
N ALA A 26 7.80 -6.37 2.27
CA ALA A 26 7.97 -6.61 3.70
C ALA A 26 7.39 -7.97 4.14
N PHE A 27 6.29 -8.39 3.49
CA PHE A 27 5.61 -9.67 3.70
C PHE A 27 6.07 -10.78 2.77
N ASN A 28 6.90 -10.46 1.78
CA ASN A 28 7.27 -11.38 0.71
C ASN A 28 6.03 -11.97 -0.02
N ALA A 29 5.06 -11.10 -0.32
CA ALA A 29 3.80 -11.47 -0.98
C ALA A 29 3.80 -11.06 -2.47
N ALA A 30 3.18 -11.86 -3.32
CA ALA A 30 3.16 -11.71 -4.78
C ALA A 30 1.74 -11.64 -5.40
N PHE A 31 0.67 -11.80 -4.62
CA PHE A 31 -0.73 -11.76 -5.09
C PHE A 31 -1.10 -12.83 -6.14
N ASP A 32 -0.42 -13.96 -6.14
CA ASP A 32 -0.67 -15.12 -7.03
C ASP A 32 -1.51 -16.22 -6.36
N GLY A 33 -2.16 -15.91 -5.24
CA GLY A 33 -2.93 -16.86 -4.43
C GLY A 33 -2.56 -16.87 -2.95
N ASP A 34 -1.69 -15.95 -2.52
CA ASP A 34 -1.28 -15.82 -1.12
C ASP A 34 -2.46 -15.66 -0.14
N GLU A 35 -2.40 -16.42 0.95
CA GLU A 35 -3.30 -16.28 2.09
C GLU A 35 -2.62 -15.52 3.23
N MET A 36 -3.38 -14.66 3.91
CA MET A 36 -2.89 -13.89 5.04
C MET A 36 -3.85 -13.94 6.22
N ASN A 37 -3.28 -14.04 7.41
CA ASN A 37 -4.03 -13.99 8.65
C ASN A 37 -4.21 -12.55 9.13
N ILE A 38 -5.38 -12.25 9.69
CA ILE A 38 -5.67 -10.97 10.34
C ILE A 38 -5.94 -11.22 11.81
N PHE A 39 -5.22 -10.51 12.67
CA PHE A 39 -5.46 -10.48 14.11
C PHE A 39 -6.10 -9.16 14.50
N CYS A 40 -7.14 -9.21 15.32
CA CYS A 40 -7.83 -8.02 15.82
C CYS A 40 -7.36 -7.71 17.24
N ALA A 41 -6.84 -6.49 17.46
CA ALA A 41 -6.52 -6.02 18.80
C ALA A 41 -7.81 -5.75 19.59
N SER A 42 -8.00 -6.45 20.71
CA SER A 42 -9.21 -6.38 21.52
C SER A 42 -9.18 -5.28 22.58
N SER A 43 -8.00 -4.93 23.09
CA SER A 43 -7.82 -3.98 24.19
C SER A 43 -7.34 -2.61 23.71
N TYR A 44 -7.66 -1.56 24.47
CA TYR A 44 -7.17 -0.21 24.22
C TYR A 44 -5.63 -0.11 24.20
N PRO A 45 -4.88 -0.66 25.18
CA PRO A 45 -3.41 -0.60 25.13
C PRO A 45 -2.84 -1.35 23.93
N SER A 46 -3.39 -2.52 23.57
CA SER A 46 -2.94 -3.27 22.39
C SER A 46 -3.16 -2.48 21.09
N LYS A 47 -4.25 -1.73 21.00
CA LYS A 47 -4.51 -0.86 19.85
C LYS A 47 -3.49 0.27 19.74
N ALA A 48 -3.14 0.90 20.86
CA ALA A 48 -2.12 1.95 20.89
C ALA A 48 -0.72 1.42 20.52
N GLU A 49 -0.37 0.20 20.96
CA GLU A 49 0.87 -0.46 20.54
C GLU A 49 0.89 -0.77 19.05
N CYS A 50 -0.22 -1.27 18.50
CA CYS A 50 -0.36 -1.50 17.06
C CYS A 50 -0.17 -0.21 16.26
N ASP A 51 -0.73 0.92 16.71
CA ASP A 51 -0.55 2.20 16.00
C ASP A 51 0.93 2.64 15.91
N ASN A 52 1.79 2.20 16.84
CA ASN A 52 3.23 2.44 16.79
C ASN A 52 4.01 1.44 15.90
N LEU A 53 3.37 0.33 15.49
CA LEU A 53 3.95 -0.75 14.69
C LEU A 53 3.52 -0.70 13.20
N MET A 54 3.20 0.50 12.71
CA MET A 54 2.82 0.69 11.31
C MET A 54 3.99 0.38 10.36
N PRO A 55 3.70 -0.18 9.17
CA PRO A 55 4.71 -0.55 8.20
C PRO A 55 5.45 0.67 7.64
N ILE A 56 6.76 0.50 7.40
CA ILE A 56 7.53 1.39 6.53
C ILE A 56 7.31 0.95 5.09
N VAL A 57 7.07 1.92 4.21
CA VAL A 57 6.53 1.71 2.87
C VAL A 57 7.55 2.19 1.84
N TYR A 58 7.89 1.34 0.87
CA TYR A 58 8.76 1.71 -0.26
C TYR A 58 7.97 1.63 -1.57
N THR A 59 8.15 2.59 -2.47
CA THR A 59 7.60 2.49 -3.82
C THR A 59 8.20 1.27 -4.50
N ILE A 60 7.40 0.40 -5.12
CA ILE A 60 7.88 -0.76 -5.87
C ILE A 60 7.16 -0.90 -7.23
N GLN A 61 7.68 -1.79 -8.07
CA GLN A 61 7.09 -2.20 -9.35
C GLN A 61 6.77 -1.02 -10.28
N ASP A 62 5.56 -0.98 -10.85
CA ASP A 62 5.13 -0.01 -11.86
C ASP A 62 5.30 1.43 -11.41
N THR A 63 5.15 1.69 -10.11
CA THR A 63 5.28 3.03 -9.54
C THR A 63 6.68 3.58 -9.73
N ILE A 64 7.73 2.78 -9.47
CA ILE A 64 9.12 3.21 -9.70
C ILE A 64 9.37 3.39 -11.19
N THR A 65 8.99 2.41 -12.00
CA THR A 65 9.28 2.43 -13.45
C THR A 65 8.63 3.64 -14.12
N ARG A 66 7.37 3.94 -13.78
CA ARG A 66 6.67 5.12 -14.30
C ARG A 66 7.29 6.41 -13.79
N ALA A 67 7.63 6.52 -12.51
CA ALA A 67 8.30 7.70 -11.97
C ALA A 67 9.62 7.98 -12.71
N PHE A 68 10.42 6.95 -12.96
CA PHE A 68 11.65 7.06 -13.73
C PHE A 68 11.41 7.51 -15.18
N MET A 69 10.41 6.94 -15.85
CA MET A 69 10.05 7.37 -17.21
C MET A 69 9.57 8.81 -17.27
N MET A 70 8.83 9.29 -16.27
CA MET A 70 8.39 10.69 -16.19
C MET A 70 9.57 11.63 -15.96
N TYR A 71 10.50 11.26 -15.08
CA TYR A 71 11.68 12.06 -14.78
C TYR A 71 12.68 12.11 -15.95
N LYS A 72 13.07 10.97 -16.50
CA LYS A 72 14.18 10.89 -17.48
C LYS A 72 13.80 11.35 -18.89
N MET A 73 12.53 11.25 -19.28
CA MET A 73 12.13 11.51 -20.68
C MET A 73 11.65 12.94 -20.97
N ASN A 74 11.84 13.90 -20.05
CA ASN A 74 11.34 15.29 -20.19
C ASN A 74 9.89 15.33 -20.73
N LYS A 75 9.03 14.45 -20.20
CA LYS A 75 7.66 14.33 -20.69
C LYS A 75 6.88 15.60 -20.35
N LEU A 76 6.52 16.36 -21.38
CA LEU A 76 5.63 17.50 -21.24
C LEU A 76 4.19 16.99 -21.03
N LEU A 77 3.60 17.35 -19.90
CA LEU A 77 2.20 17.08 -19.61
C LEU A 77 1.33 18.21 -20.19
N ARG A 78 0.17 17.84 -20.75
CA ARG A 78 -0.83 18.85 -21.13
C ARG A 78 -1.45 19.44 -19.86
N ARG A 79 -1.87 20.71 -19.95
CA ARG A 79 -2.46 21.44 -18.82
C ARG A 79 -3.69 20.74 -18.23
N SER A 80 -4.54 20.14 -19.07
CA SER A 80 -5.70 19.36 -18.61
C SER A 80 -5.28 18.15 -17.77
N THR A 81 -4.38 17.32 -18.30
CA THR A 81 -3.88 16.13 -17.60
C THR A 81 -3.14 16.46 -16.31
N LEU A 82 -2.45 17.61 -16.26
CA LEU A 82 -1.77 18.05 -15.05
C LEU A 82 -2.78 18.44 -13.96
N HIS A 83 -3.88 19.11 -14.35
CA HIS A 83 -4.94 19.47 -13.42
C HIS A 83 -5.61 18.22 -12.83
N ASP A 84 -5.85 17.19 -13.65
CA ASP A 84 -6.42 15.90 -13.20
C ASP A 84 -5.50 15.13 -12.26
N CYS A 85 -4.17 15.34 -12.32
CA CYS A 85 -3.23 14.68 -11.41
C CYS A 85 -3.07 15.38 -10.06
N ILE A 86 -3.40 16.68 -9.99
CA ILE A 86 -3.32 17.46 -8.75
C ILE A 86 -4.59 17.30 -7.91
N MET A 87 -5.73 17.14 -8.58
CA MET A 87 -7.05 16.94 -7.96
C MET A 87 -7.23 15.48 -7.54
#